data_AF-A0A3N5PQ36-F1
#
_entry.id   AF-A0A3N5PQ36-F1
#
_cell.length_a   1.000
_cell.length_b   1.000
_cell.length_c   1.000
_cell.angle_alpha   90.00
_cell.angle_beta   90.00
_cell.angle_gamma   90.00
#
_symmetry.space_group_name_H-M   'P 1'
#
loop_
_entity.id
_entity.type
_entity.pdbx_description
1 polymer ?
#
loop_
_entity_poly.entity_id
_entity_poly.type
_entity_poly.pdbx_seq_one_letter_code
_entity_poly.pdbx_strand_id
1 'polypeptide(L)'
;MSASPRLKLDRNTHQTLRVACLLLAAIGLIVCAVAKLPYATLGLATISVLLGVMLIIQVAGNARRLSNQSMQISQSAAQAEEHYVHVLRRMLKFLESGDKYSHGKSERIGNLTEKLSRKMGLADEMCRLMNLAGQLHDIGLAAVPAGILGKRSPLGSDDMRTVREHCDISYEILKPLRMLEPVLPAIRHHHERMNGTGYPAALSGQDIPL
;
A
#
# COMPACT_ATOMS: atom_id res chain seq x y z
N MET A 1 -24.45 28.89 18.63
CA MET A 1 -24.66 27.72 19.53
C MET A 1 -23.73 26.61 19.08
N SER A 2 -22.62 26.42 19.78
CA SER A 2 -21.57 25.43 19.47
C SER A 2 -21.97 24.07 20.03
N ALA A 3 -22.16 23.08 19.15
CA ALA A 3 -22.39 21.69 19.53
C ALA A 3 -21.03 21.03 19.82
N SER A 4 -20.82 20.64 21.07
CA SER A 4 -19.62 19.93 21.49
C SER A 4 -19.61 18.48 20.97
N PRO A 5 -18.47 18.00 20.43
CA PRO A 5 -18.38 16.64 19.91
C PRO A 5 -18.29 15.65 21.09
N ARG A 6 -19.30 14.78 21.22
CA ARG A 6 -19.25 13.66 22.17
C ARG A 6 -18.15 12.69 21.74
N LEU A 7 -17.07 12.63 22.50
CA LEU A 7 -16.02 11.63 22.39
C LEU A 7 -16.65 10.23 22.52
N LYS A 8 -16.80 9.50 21.41
CA LYS A 8 -17.18 8.08 21.46
C LYS A 8 -15.95 7.30 21.92
N LEU A 9 -15.93 6.89 23.19
CA LEU A 9 -14.92 5.97 23.70
C LEU A 9 -15.08 4.61 23.02
N ASP A 10 -13.96 4.09 22.51
CA ASP A 10 -13.79 2.76 21.91
C ASP A 10 -14.29 1.62 22.84
N ARG A 11 -14.83 0.56 22.26
CA ARG A 11 -15.29 -0.64 22.99
C ARG A 11 -14.16 -1.26 23.82
N ASN A 12 -12.91 -1.16 23.37
CA ASN A 12 -11.73 -1.60 24.11
C ASN A 12 -11.39 -0.70 25.32
N THR A 13 -11.65 0.61 25.24
CA THR A 13 -11.47 1.49 26.42
C THR A 13 -12.54 1.23 27.47
N HIS A 14 -13.76 0.88 27.07
CA HIS A 14 -14.79 0.42 28.01
C HIS A 14 -14.44 -0.91 28.70
N GLN A 15 -13.83 -1.85 27.98
CA GLN A 15 -13.44 -3.15 28.55
C GLN A 15 -12.26 -3.00 29.53
N THR A 16 -11.27 -2.17 29.19
CA THR A 16 -10.15 -1.85 30.09
C THR A 16 -10.61 -1.08 31.34
N LEU A 17 -11.55 -0.13 31.21
CA LEU A 17 -12.15 0.53 32.38
C LEU A 17 -12.91 -0.45 33.27
N ARG A 18 -13.69 -1.38 32.70
CA ARG A 18 -14.44 -2.37 33.49
C ARG A 18 -13.52 -3.29 34.28
N VAL A 19 -12.44 -3.77 33.66
CA VAL A 19 -11.44 -4.61 34.34
C VAL A 19 -10.75 -3.81 35.45
N ALA A 20 -10.37 -2.55 35.20
CA ALA A 20 -9.78 -1.69 36.21
C ALA A 20 -10.74 -1.44 37.40
N CYS A 21 -12.02 -1.17 37.14
CA CYS A 21 -13.03 -1.00 38.19
C CYS A 21 -13.25 -2.28 39.00
N LEU A 22 -13.29 -3.46 38.36
CA LEU A 22 -13.44 -4.75 39.05
C LEU A 22 -12.23 -5.08 39.93
N LEU A 23 -11.02 -4.77 39.46
CA LEU A 23 -9.79 -4.93 40.25
C LEU A 23 -9.79 -3.99 41.46
N LEU A 24 -10.12 -2.71 41.28
CA LEU A 24 -10.24 -1.74 42.38
C LEU A 24 -11.31 -2.14 43.40
N ALA A 25 -12.44 -2.68 42.95
CA ALA A 25 -13.50 -3.18 43.84
C ALA A 25 -13.06 -4.42 44.63
N ALA A 26 -12.36 -5.35 43.99
CA ALA A 26 -11.80 -6.54 44.65
C ALA A 26 -10.74 -6.15 45.71
N ILE A 27 -9.91 -5.16 45.39
CA ILE A 27 -8.94 -4.57 46.31
C ILE A 27 -9.66 -3.93 47.52
N GLY A 28 -10.72 -3.16 47.29
CA GLY A 28 -11.51 -2.54 48.37
C GLY A 28 -12.12 -3.57 49.32
N LEU A 29 -12.62 -4.68 48.77
CA LEU A 29 -13.14 -5.82 49.53
C LEU A 29 -12.07 -6.49 50.39
N ILE A 30 -10.86 -6.67 49.85
CA ILE A 30 -9.72 -7.24 50.57
C ILE A 30 -9.29 -6.30 51.71
N VAL A 31 -9.22 -4.99 51.47
CA VAL A 31 -8.88 -3.99 52.51
C VAL A 31 -9.92 -3.98 53.63
N CYS A 32 -11.21 -4.07 53.31
CA CYS A 32 -12.29 -4.15 54.31
C CYS A 32 -12.23 -5.43 55.14
N ALA A 33 -11.91 -6.58 54.53
CA ALA A 33 -11.72 -7.85 55.24
C ALA A 33 -10.48 -7.83 56.14
N VAL A 34 -9.49 -6.99 55.82
CA VAL A 34 -8.19 -6.86 56.49
C VAL A 34 -8.21 -5.84 57.65
N ALA A 35 -9.33 -5.16 57.92
CA ALA A 35 -9.45 -4.07 58.91
C ALA A 35 -9.09 -4.42 60.38
N LYS A 36 -8.74 -5.68 60.69
CA LYS A 36 -8.18 -6.12 61.99
C LYS A 36 -6.65 -6.34 61.97
N LEU A 37 -5.96 -6.04 60.87
CA LEU A 37 -4.53 -6.30 60.68
C LEU A 37 -3.65 -5.06 60.98
N PRO A 38 -2.39 -5.25 61.40
CA PRO A 38 -1.48 -4.16 61.79
C PRO A 38 -1.23 -3.18 60.64
N TYR A 39 -1.04 -1.89 60.94
CA TYR A 39 -0.87 -0.80 59.97
C TYR A 39 0.14 -1.07 58.84
N ALA A 40 1.14 -1.92 59.07
CA ALA A 40 2.11 -2.35 58.06
C ALA A 40 1.46 -3.07 56.85
N THR A 41 0.41 -3.88 57.04
CA THR A 41 -0.24 -4.61 55.94
C THR A 41 -1.12 -3.71 55.08
N LEU A 42 -1.73 -2.69 55.67
CA LEU A 42 -2.49 -1.66 54.95
C LEU A 42 -1.57 -0.84 54.01
N GLY A 43 -0.36 -0.49 54.47
CA GLY A 43 0.62 0.21 53.65
C GLY A 43 1.12 -0.61 52.46
N LEU A 44 1.37 -1.91 52.65
CA LEU A 44 1.78 -2.80 51.55
C LEU A 44 0.65 -2.99 50.51
N ALA A 45 -0.60 -3.09 50.97
CA ALA A 45 -1.76 -3.21 50.09
C ALA A 45 -1.92 -1.96 49.21
N THR A 46 -1.83 -0.75 49.78
CA THR A 46 -1.96 0.49 48.99
C THR A 46 -0.83 0.65 47.97
N ILE A 47 0.42 0.31 48.33
CA ILE A 47 1.57 0.34 47.40
C ILE A 47 1.34 -0.64 46.24
N SER A 48 0.89 -1.87 46.50
CA SER A 48 0.60 -2.87 45.46
C SER A 48 -0.47 -2.37 44.47
N VAL A 49 -1.52 -1.71 44.97
CA VAL A 49 -2.59 -1.15 44.16
C VAL A 49 -2.07 -0.02 43.28
N LEU A 50 -1.29 0.91 43.85
CA LEU A 50 -0.70 2.03 43.11
C LEU A 50 0.25 1.53 42.02
N LEU A 51 1.07 0.51 42.30
CA LEU A 51 1.93 -0.14 41.32
C LEU A 51 1.12 -0.81 40.20
N GLY A 52 0.02 -1.48 40.54
CA GLY A 52 -0.89 -2.08 39.56
C GLY A 52 -1.52 -1.04 38.64
N VAL A 53 -1.99 0.09 39.19
CA VAL A 53 -2.55 1.20 38.41
C VAL A 53 -1.48 1.84 37.52
N MET A 54 -0.28 2.09 38.05
CA MET A 54 0.85 2.62 37.28
C MET A 54 1.22 1.69 36.10
N LEU A 55 1.29 0.38 36.35
CA LEU A 55 1.58 -0.62 35.32
C LEU A 55 0.51 -0.63 34.22
N ILE A 56 -0.78 -0.56 34.58
CA ILE A 56 -1.88 -0.49 33.61
C ILE A 56 -1.76 0.75 32.73
N ILE A 57 -1.47 1.92 33.32
CA ILE A 57 -1.26 3.17 32.58
C ILE A 57 -0.07 3.04 31.62
N GLN A 58 1.03 2.45 32.07
CA GLN A 58 2.24 2.28 31.25
C GLN A 58 2.00 1.29 30.09
N VAL A 59 1.34 0.17 30.34
CA VAL A 59 0.98 -0.81 29.30
C VAL A 59 0.01 -0.19 28.29
N ALA A 60 -1.03 0.50 28.75
CA ALA A 60 -1.98 1.19 27.86
C ALA A 60 -1.30 2.29 27.04
N GLY A 61 -0.36 3.03 27.64
CA GLY A 61 0.46 4.03 26.96
C GLY A 61 1.34 3.40 25.88
N ASN A 62 1.99 2.27 26.17
CA ASN A 62 2.82 1.54 25.22
C ASN A 62 1.99 0.96 24.06
N ALA A 63 0.81 0.41 24.34
CA ALA A 63 -0.10 -0.09 23.31
C ALA A 63 -0.53 1.03 22.33
N ARG A 64 -0.87 2.21 22.86
CA ARG A 64 -1.18 3.40 22.03
C ARG A 64 0.01 3.85 21.20
N ARG A 65 1.21 3.90 21.79
CA ARG A 65 2.45 4.25 21.06
C ARG A 65 2.71 3.28 19.90
N LEU A 66 2.60 1.97 20.15
CA LEU A 66 2.77 0.95 19.12
C LEU A 66 1.74 1.11 17.98
N SER A 67 0.47 1.31 18.32
CA SER A 67 -0.57 1.56 17.30
C SER A 67 -0.28 2.81 16.47
N ASN A 68 0.14 3.90 17.11
CA ASN A 68 0.47 5.14 16.42
C ASN A 68 1.70 4.97 15.52
N GLN A 69 2.74 4.27 15.99
CA GLN A 69 3.93 3.95 15.19
C GLN A 69 3.59 3.07 13.98
N SER A 70 2.74 2.05 14.17
CA SER A 70 2.28 1.18 13.08
C SER A 70 1.54 1.97 12.00
N MET A 71 0.68 2.91 12.41
CA MET A 71 -0.05 3.77 11.48
C MET A 71 0.89 4.74 10.76
N GLN A 72 1.86 5.33 11.46
CA GLN A 72 2.86 6.21 10.87
C GLN A 72 3.73 5.48 9.83
N ILE A 73 4.19 4.26 10.13
CA ILE A 73 4.97 3.43 9.19
C ILE A 73 4.14 3.11 7.95
N SER A 74 2.86 2.77 8.13
CA SER A 74 1.96 2.47 7.00
C SER A 74 1.74 3.70 6.12
N GLN A 75 1.54 4.86 6.73
CA GLN A 75 1.39 6.14 6.02
C GLN A 75 2.68 6.54 5.30
N SER A 76 3.84 6.43 5.96
CA SER A 76 5.13 6.75 5.33
C SER A 76 5.44 5.82 4.16
N ALA A 77 5.08 4.54 4.27
CA ALA A 77 5.21 3.59 3.17
C ALA A 77 4.31 3.96 1.98
N ALA A 78 3.05 4.31 2.22
CA ALA A 78 2.14 4.77 1.16
C ALA A 78 2.64 6.05 0.48
N GLN A 79 3.12 7.02 1.26
CA GLN A 79 3.71 8.25 0.73
C GLN A 79 4.97 8.00 -0.11
N ALA A 80 5.80 7.03 0.32
CA ALA A 80 6.97 6.63 -0.45
C ALA A 80 6.56 6.02 -1.80
N GLU A 81 5.58 5.12 -1.83
CA GLU A 81 5.07 4.54 -3.09
C GLU A 81 4.55 5.63 -4.05
N GLU A 82 3.78 6.61 -3.56
CA GLU A 82 3.34 7.75 -4.38
C GLU A 82 4.53 8.55 -4.94
N HIS A 83 5.55 8.82 -4.13
CA HIS A 83 6.76 9.51 -4.60
C HIS A 83 7.51 8.71 -5.67
N TYR A 84 7.63 7.39 -5.50
CA TYR A 84 8.22 6.52 -6.52
C TYR A 84 7.47 6.61 -7.85
N VAL A 85 6.13 6.53 -7.81
CA VAL A 85 5.29 6.70 -9.01
C VAL A 85 5.53 8.05 -9.68
N HIS A 86 5.65 9.13 -8.89
CA HIS A 86 5.98 10.45 -9.44
C HIS A 86 7.34 10.48 -10.13
N VAL A 87 8.38 9.89 -9.53
CA VAL A 87 9.72 9.81 -10.15
C VAL A 87 9.67 9.00 -11.44
N LEU A 88 9.02 7.83 -11.45
CA LEU A 88 8.89 6.99 -12.64
C LEU A 88 8.15 7.70 -13.78
N ARG A 89 7.06 8.40 -13.48
CA ARG A 89 6.35 9.24 -14.47
C ARG A 89 7.24 10.33 -15.05
N ARG A 90 8.11 10.94 -14.25
CA ARG A 90 9.04 11.98 -14.73
C ARG A 90 10.13 11.38 -15.62
N MET A 91 10.68 10.23 -15.24
CA MET A 91 11.63 9.48 -16.07
C MET A 91 11.01 9.11 -17.41
N LEU A 92 9.78 8.61 -17.41
CA LEU A 92 9.07 8.25 -18.63
C LEU A 92 8.82 9.47 -19.53
N LYS A 93 8.37 10.59 -18.97
CA LYS A 93 8.23 11.85 -19.72
C LYS A 93 9.56 12.32 -20.31
N PHE A 94 10.66 12.10 -19.61
CA PHE A 94 12.00 12.40 -20.12
C PHE A 94 12.38 11.48 -21.29
N LEU A 95 12.15 10.16 -21.18
CA LEU A 95 12.39 9.20 -22.27
C LEU A 95 11.56 9.55 -23.52
N GLU A 96 10.30 9.89 -23.33
CA GLU A 96 9.40 10.32 -24.41
C GLU A 96 9.76 11.67 -25.02
N SER A 97 10.54 12.52 -24.34
CA SER A 97 10.89 13.86 -24.82
C SER A 97 11.85 13.86 -26.02
N GLY A 98 12.56 12.75 -26.23
CA GLY A 98 13.51 12.60 -27.33
C GLY A 98 12.87 12.50 -28.72
N ASP A 99 11.56 12.24 -28.79
CA ASP A 99 10.82 12.12 -30.06
C ASP A 99 9.42 12.74 -29.96
N LYS A 100 9.06 13.57 -30.94
CA LYS A 100 7.78 14.31 -30.97
C LYS A 100 6.56 13.39 -30.96
N TYR A 101 6.66 12.20 -31.54
CA TYR A 101 5.55 11.24 -31.60
C TYR A 101 5.33 10.52 -30.26
N SER A 102 6.40 10.34 -29.49
CA SER A 102 6.38 9.67 -28.20
C SER A 102 5.90 10.58 -27.08
N HIS A 103 5.98 11.90 -27.24
CA HIS A 103 5.59 12.87 -26.20
C HIS A 103 4.16 12.67 -25.70
N GLY A 104 4.01 12.34 -24.41
CA GLY A 104 2.72 12.17 -23.74
C GLY A 104 1.96 10.92 -24.20
N LYS A 105 2.60 9.99 -24.91
CA LYS A 105 2.01 8.70 -25.33
C LYS A 105 1.48 7.97 -24.12
N SER A 106 2.31 7.82 -23.09
CA SER A 106 1.98 7.09 -21.87
C SER A 106 0.81 7.73 -21.11
N GLU A 107 0.75 9.05 -21.04
CA GLU A 107 -0.37 9.77 -20.41
C GLU A 107 -1.68 9.55 -21.18
N ARG A 108 -1.64 9.58 -22.52
CA ARG A 108 -2.82 9.27 -23.35
C ARG A 108 -3.28 7.83 -23.19
N ILE A 109 -2.36 6.87 -23.15
CA ILE A 109 -2.68 5.45 -22.95
C ILE A 109 -3.31 5.26 -21.58
N GLY A 110 -2.71 5.77 -20.50
CA GLY A 110 -3.30 5.68 -19.16
C GLY A 110 -4.72 6.24 -19.09
N ASN A 111 -4.94 7.43 -19.66
CA ASN A 111 -6.28 8.04 -19.70
C ASN A 111 -7.29 7.22 -20.51
N LEU A 112 -6.85 6.56 -21.59
CA LEU A 112 -7.71 5.68 -22.38
C LEU A 112 -8.04 4.40 -21.60
N THR A 113 -7.05 3.78 -20.96
CA THR A 113 -7.22 2.57 -20.15
C THR A 113 -8.17 2.82 -18.98
N GLU A 114 -8.07 3.97 -18.31
CA GLU A 114 -9.02 4.36 -17.26
C GLU A 114 -10.45 4.46 -17.78
N LYS A 115 -10.64 5.16 -18.91
CA LYS A 115 -11.97 5.35 -19.51
C LYS A 115 -12.56 4.01 -19.95
N LEU A 116 -11.74 3.10 -20.48
CA LEU A 116 -12.16 1.76 -20.86
C LEU A 116 -12.56 0.94 -19.62
N SER A 117 -11.72 0.94 -18.58
CA SER A 117 -11.97 0.27 -17.30
C SER A 117 -13.29 0.72 -16.67
N ARG A 118 -13.57 2.03 -16.72
CA ARG A 118 -14.81 2.62 -16.22
C ARG A 118 -16.02 2.16 -17.03
N LYS A 119 -15.91 2.09 -18.36
CA LYS A 119 -16.97 1.56 -19.24
C LYS A 119 -17.23 0.07 -19.02
N MET A 120 -16.23 -0.67 -18.58
CA MET A 120 -16.36 -2.09 -18.22
C MET A 120 -16.99 -2.30 -16.83
N GLY A 121 -17.29 -1.23 -16.09
CA GLY A 121 -17.93 -1.31 -14.77
C GLY A 121 -16.96 -1.66 -13.63
N LEU A 122 -15.65 -1.48 -13.83
CA LEU A 122 -14.68 -1.69 -12.75
C LEU A 122 -14.79 -0.61 -11.67
N ALA A 123 -14.44 -0.96 -10.44
CA ALA A 123 -14.42 -0.02 -9.31
C ALA A 123 -13.49 1.17 -9.57
N ASP A 124 -13.79 2.33 -8.98
CA ASP A 124 -13.00 3.55 -9.17
C ASP A 124 -11.52 3.40 -8.80
N GLU A 125 -11.23 2.59 -7.77
CA GLU A 125 -9.86 2.28 -7.38
C GLU A 125 -9.12 1.50 -8.47
N MET A 126 -9.74 0.47 -9.03
CA MET A 126 -9.17 -0.29 -10.14
C MET A 126 -9.02 0.57 -11.39
N CYS A 127 -9.96 1.48 -11.68
CA CYS A 127 -9.82 2.44 -12.78
C CYS A 127 -8.56 3.30 -12.63
N ARG A 128 -8.27 3.79 -11.41
CA ARG A 128 -7.05 4.55 -11.13
C ARG A 128 -5.79 3.69 -11.28
N LEU A 129 -5.83 2.42 -10.86
CA LEU A 129 -4.71 1.49 -11.05
C LEU A 129 -4.46 1.19 -12.54
N MET A 130 -5.52 0.99 -13.33
CA MET A 130 -5.43 0.79 -14.77
C MET A 130 -4.92 2.04 -15.51
N ASN A 131 -5.26 3.23 -15.02
CA ASN A 131 -4.64 4.47 -15.48
C ASN A 131 -3.11 4.41 -15.28
N LEU A 132 -2.66 4.06 -14.07
CA LEU A 132 -1.25 3.98 -13.74
C LEU A 132 -0.52 2.87 -14.51
N ALA A 133 -1.14 1.71 -14.68
CA ALA A 133 -0.64 0.62 -15.51
C ALA A 133 -0.44 1.05 -16.96
N GLY A 134 -1.45 1.69 -17.56
CA GLY A 134 -1.35 2.22 -18.92
C GLY A 134 -0.28 3.30 -19.07
N GLN A 135 -0.03 4.11 -18.03
CA GLN A 135 1.09 5.04 -18.05
C GLN A 135 2.44 4.33 -17.96
N LEU A 136 2.60 3.29 -17.14
CA LEU A 136 3.92 2.75 -16.81
C LEU A 136 4.27 1.45 -17.56
N HIS A 137 3.39 0.91 -18.41
CA HIS A 137 3.58 -0.39 -19.07
C HIS A 137 4.89 -0.54 -19.86
N ASP A 138 5.37 0.57 -20.43
CA ASP A 138 6.55 0.65 -21.29
C ASP A 138 7.83 1.12 -20.54
N ILE A 139 7.81 1.28 -19.20
CA ILE A 139 8.97 1.84 -18.45
C ILE A 139 10.25 1.02 -18.64
N GLY A 140 10.13 -0.28 -18.87
CA GLY A 140 11.25 -1.19 -19.16
C GLY A 140 11.96 -0.90 -20.47
N LEU A 141 11.38 -0.10 -21.38
CA LEU A 141 12.09 0.37 -22.58
C LEU A 141 13.32 1.22 -22.22
N ALA A 142 13.40 1.74 -21.00
CA ALA A 142 14.60 2.41 -20.47
C ALA A 142 15.86 1.51 -20.49
N ALA A 143 15.69 0.19 -20.45
CA ALA A 143 16.77 -0.78 -20.52
C ALA A 143 17.18 -1.15 -21.97
N VAL A 144 16.38 -0.77 -22.97
CA VAL A 144 16.65 -1.08 -24.37
C VAL A 144 17.62 -0.05 -24.95
N PRO A 145 18.73 -0.48 -25.61
CA PRO A 145 19.68 0.45 -26.22
C PRO A 145 19.02 1.43 -27.19
N ALA A 146 19.36 2.72 -27.08
CA ALA A 146 18.83 3.76 -27.96
C ALA A 146 19.09 3.50 -29.46
N GLY A 147 20.23 2.86 -29.78
CA GLY A 147 20.56 2.44 -31.14
C GLY A 147 19.64 1.37 -31.72
N ILE A 148 18.89 0.64 -30.89
CA ILE A 148 17.84 -0.30 -31.30
C ILE A 148 16.51 0.45 -31.48
N LEU A 149 16.10 1.23 -30.47
CA LEU A 149 14.84 1.98 -30.50
C LEU A 149 14.79 3.04 -31.62
N GLY A 150 15.94 3.60 -31.99
CA GLY A 150 16.05 4.62 -33.04
C GLY A 150 16.14 4.08 -34.48
N LYS A 151 16.13 2.75 -34.69
CA LYS A 151 16.22 2.17 -36.04
C LYS A 151 14.96 2.50 -36.85
N ARG A 152 15.16 3.04 -38.06
CA ARG A 152 14.08 3.30 -39.03
C ARG A 152 13.77 2.11 -39.93
N SER A 153 14.68 1.14 -40.00
CA SER A 153 14.49 -0.14 -40.68
C SER A 153 13.78 -1.15 -39.77
N PRO A 154 13.16 -2.20 -40.31
CA PRO A 154 12.67 -3.31 -39.50
C PRO A 154 13.76 -3.84 -38.57
N LEU A 155 13.39 -4.14 -37.32
CA LEU A 155 14.31 -4.73 -36.35
C LEU A 155 14.65 -6.16 -36.74
N GLY A 156 15.92 -6.55 -36.56
CA GLY A 156 16.33 -7.94 -36.66
C GLY A 156 15.72 -8.80 -35.55
N SER A 157 15.83 -10.12 -35.67
CA SER A 157 15.32 -11.07 -34.67
C SER A 157 15.91 -10.81 -33.27
N ASP A 158 17.19 -10.45 -33.22
CA ASP A 158 17.92 -10.22 -31.96
C ASP A 158 17.51 -8.91 -31.31
N ASP A 159 17.47 -7.83 -32.09
CA ASP A 159 16.96 -6.53 -31.63
C ASP A 159 15.54 -6.65 -31.10
N MET A 160 14.67 -7.36 -31.82
CA MET A 160 13.28 -7.55 -31.43
C MET A 160 13.19 -8.37 -30.14
N ARG A 161 14.05 -9.37 -29.94
CA ARG A 161 14.12 -10.11 -28.67
C ARG A 161 14.48 -9.20 -27.50
N THR A 162 15.49 -8.33 -27.66
CA THR A 162 15.84 -7.33 -26.63
C THR A 162 14.68 -6.36 -26.37
N VAL A 163 13.98 -5.90 -27.40
CA VAL A 163 12.80 -5.05 -27.21
C VAL A 163 11.73 -5.78 -26.42
N ARG A 164 11.43 -7.06 -26.71
CA ARG A 164 10.40 -7.84 -26.02
C ARG A 164 10.63 -7.99 -24.52
N GLU A 165 11.88 -7.97 -24.06
CA GLU A 165 12.24 -8.07 -22.64
C GLU A 165 11.69 -6.90 -21.81
N HIS A 166 11.32 -5.77 -22.43
CA HIS A 166 10.76 -4.63 -21.69
C HIS A 166 9.51 -4.99 -20.88
N CYS A 167 8.74 -6.01 -21.27
CA CYS A 167 7.57 -6.46 -20.52
C CYS A 167 7.97 -6.99 -19.13
N ASP A 168 8.93 -7.92 -19.10
CA ASP A 168 9.44 -8.49 -17.85
C ASP A 168 10.21 -7.46 -17.04
N ILE A 169 10.97 -6.57 -17.70
CA ILE A 169 11.69 -5.49 -17.03
C ILE A 169 10.71 -4.48 -16.41
N SER A 170 9.64 -4.09 -17.11
CA SER A 170 8.61 -3.20 -16.56
C SER A 170 7.93 -3.83 -15.35
N TYR A 171 7.62 -5.13 -15.43
CA TYR A 171 7.11 -5.88 -14.29
C TYR A 171 8.08 -5.82 -13.10
N GLU A 172 9.36 -6.16 -13.27
CA GLU A 172 10.33 -6.17 -12.17
C GLU A 172 10.61 -4.76 -11.60
N ILE A 173 10.59 -3.70 -12.42
CA ILE A 173 10.70 -2.31 -11.95
C ILE A 173 9.52 -1.92 -11.05
N LEU A 174 8.31 -2.35 -11.41
CA LEU A 174 7.07 -1.92 -10.76
C LEU A 174 6.63 -2.84 -9.61
N LYS A 175 7.11 -4.09 -9.60
CA LYS A 175 6.81 -5.12 -8.60
C LYS A 175 6.99 -4.70 -7.14
N PRO A 176 7.97 -3.86 -6.76
CA PRO A 176 8.09 -3.39 -5.37
C PRO A 176 6.96 -2.47 -4.91
N LEU A 177 6.16 -1.90 -5.82
CA LEU A 177 5.07 -0.99 -5.50
C LEU A 177 3.80 -1.80 -5.20
N ARG A 178 3.45 -1.95 -3.92
CA ARG A 178 2.31 -2.79 -3.50
C ARG A 178 1.00 -2.31 -4.10
N MET A 179 0.82 -1.00 -4.27
CA MET A 179 -0.37 -0.46 -4.91
C MET A 179 -0.61 -0.98 -6.35
N LEU A 180 0.44 -1.40 -7.07
CA LEU A 180 0.34 -1.89 -8.44
C LEU A 180 0.13 -3.40 -8.56
N GLU A 181 0.25 -4.14 -7.45
CA GLU A 181 0.11 -5.60 -7.44
C GLU A 181 -1.10 -6.12 -8.25
N PRO A 182 -2.30 -5.53 -8.14
CA PRO A 182 -3.48 -6.02 -8.87
C PRO A 182 -3.38 -5.89 -10.40
N VAL A 183 -2.53 -5.00 -10.91
CA VAL A 183 -2.42 -4.67 -12.34
C VAL A 183 -1.05 -5.03 -12.94
N LEU A 184 -0.11 -5.52 -12.12
CA LEU A 184 1.18 -6.01 -12.60
C LEU A 184 1.06 -7.11 -13.69
N PRO A 185 0.12 -8.07 -13.62
CA PRO A 185 -0.06 -9.04 -14.68
C PRO A 185 -0.44 -8.37 -16.01
N ALA A 186 -1.35 -7.39 -16.00
CA ALA A 186 -1.74 -6.64 -17.20
C ALA A 186 -0.53 -5.88 -17.79
N ILE A 187 0.33 -5.31 -16.95
CA ILE A 187 1.58 -4.66 -17.38
C ILE A 187 2.54 -5.67 -18.02
N ARG A 188 2.73 -6.84 -17.43
CA ARG A 188 3.66 -7.85 -17.97
C ARG A 188 3.17 -8.44 -19.29
N HIS A 189 1.86 -8.57 -19.45
CA HIS A 189 1.24 -9.31 -20.56
C HIS A 189 0.55 -8.40 -21.59
N HIS A 190 0.85 -7.10 -21.62
CA HIS A 190 0.19 -6.14 -22.51
C HIS A 190 0.47 -6.37 -24.02
N HIS A 191 1.44 -7.23 -24.35
CA HIS A 191 1.76 -7.66 -25.71
C HIS A 191 1.27 -9.08 -26.04
N GLU A 192 0.54 -9.73 -25.13
CA GLU A 192 -0.14 -10.98 -25.44
C GLU A 192 -1.25 -10.77 -26.47
N ARG A 193 -1.58 -11.84 -27.19
CA ARG A 193 -2.59 -11.80 -28.25
C ARG A 193 -3.58 -12.92 -28.04
N MET A 194 -4.86 -12.66 -28.30
CA MET A 194 -5.94 -13.65 -28.09
C MET A 194 -5.69 -15.00 -28.80
N ASN A 195 -4.90 -15.01 -29.89
CA ASN A 195 -4.54 -16.21 -30.64
C ASN A 195 -3.25 -16.91 -30.17
N GLY A 196 -2.65 -16.50 -29.05
CA GLY A 196 -1.45 -17.13 -28.49
C GLY A 196 -0.14 -16.78 -29.20
N THR A 197 -0.14 -15.84 -30.15
CA THR A 197 1.08 -15.43 -30.89
C THR A 197 1.81 -14.23 -30.27
N GLY A 198 1.40 -13.84 -29.06
CA GLY A 198 1.99 -12.74 -28.30
C GLY A 198 3.22 -13.14 -27.49
N TYR A 199 3.64 -12.24 -26.60
CA TYR A 199 4.77 -12.41 -25.68
C TYR A 199 4.49 -11.65 -24.37
N PRO A 200 5.19 -11.96 -23.25
CA PRO A 200 6.31 -12.91 -23.10
C PRO A 200 5.93 -14.39 -22.89
N ALA A 201 4.70 -14.68 -22.48
CA ALA A 201 4.27 -16.02 -22.07
C ALA A 201 3.40 -16.76 -23.10
N ALA A 202 3.05 -16.12 -24.22
CA ALA A 202 2.23 -16.68 -25.29
C ALA A 202 0.84 -17.14 -24.80
N LEU A 203 0.26 -16.32 -23.92
CA LEU A 203 -1.08 -16.54 -23.36
C LEU A 203 -2.15 -16.35 -24.43
N SER A 204 -3.29 -17.03 -24.28
CA SER A 204 -4.38 -17.00 -25.26
C SER A 204 -5.74 -16.87 -24.59
N GLY A 205 -6.72 -16.32 -25.31
CA GLY A 205 -8.09 -16.24 -24.83
C GLY A 205 -8.22 -15.60 -23.45
N GLN A 206 -8.80 -16.35 -22.51
CA GLN A 206 -9.08 -15.90 -21.14
C GLN A 206 -7.88 -16.01 -20.20
N ASP A 207 -6.77 -16.61 -20.65
CA ASP A 207 -5.54 -16.69 -19.86
C ASP A 207 -4.80 -15.34 -19.81
N ILE A 208 -5.13 -14.41 -20.73
CA ILE A 208 -4.57 -13.06 -20.74
C ILE A 208 -5.23 -12.25 -19.62
N PRO A 209 -4.45 -11.69 -18.68
CA PRO A 209 -4.99 -10.88 -17.59
C PRO A 209 -5.70 -9.63 -18.12
N LEU A 210 -6.79 -9.26 -17.44
CA LEU A 210 -7.55 -8.04 -17.69
C LEU A 210 -6.82 -6.78 -17.21
#